data_AF-A0A0D8XJE1-F1
#
_entry.id   AF-A0A0D8XJE1-F1
#
_cell.length_a   1.000
_cell.length_b   1.000
_cell.length_c   1.000
_cell.angle_alpha   90.00
_cell.angle_beta   90.00
_cell.angle_gamma   90.00
#
_symmetry.space_group_name_H-M   'P 1'
#
loop_
_entity.id
_entity.type
_entity.pdbx_description
1 polymer ?
#
loop_
_entity_poly.entity_id
_entity_poly.type
_entity_poly.pdbx_seq_one_letter_code
_entity_poly.pdbx_strand_id
1 'polypeptide(L)'
;MTSYINGLAASLRYAKEFVIAASAYLFASKTHSAMPTLTPLDAVSHLDPLVIRILGQNPGPFTLQGTNTYLVGAGKRKILIDTGEPNIQQYIALLRSTLAEEQCEIDSIIITHWHHDHVGGINNVLKEVIGHEMFWSVPVWSENSTISHRQSSIWDFERKKVPVYKIKREAGEDASQFHYVEDGHAVHVDGATLRFVKTPGHTSDHASLWLEEEHVLFSGDCILGEGTTVFEDLYDYMNSLGKIKVLYPKRIYPGHGPVVEKCEQKVDEYIQHRMKRENQIIETLQKLGEATSMDITVAVYSDSPLSVRLAALNNVKLHLNKLIKDEQVEMSSFGVYRLLRKHVKVTVIFDLNSPQMNLLKKLASTDF
;
A
#
# COMPACT_ATOMS: atom_id res chain seq x y z
N MET A 1 -20.44 21.73 7.52
CA MET A 1 -20.71 21.80 6.06
C MET A 1 -19.46 22.13 5.25
N THR A 2 -18.58 23.02 5.72
CA THR A 2 -17.35 23.43 5.02
C THR A 2 -16.29 22.32 4.91
N SER A 3 -16.11 21.46 5.91
CA SER A 3 -15.15 20.33 5.83
C SER A 3 -15.61 19.20 4.88
N TYR A 4 -16.92 18.97 4.78
CA TYR A 4 -17.52 17.94 3.93
C TYR A 4 -17.40 18.28 2.44
N ILE A 5 -17.58 19.56 2.09
CA ILE A 5 -17.41 20.06 0.73
C ILE A 5 -15.93 20.02 0.33
N ASN A 6 -15.01 20.34 1.25
CA ASN A 6 -13.57 20.26 1.00
C ASN A 6 -13.09 18.81 0.81
N GLY A 7 -13.60 17.85 1.60
CA GLY A 7 -13.26 16.43 1.48
C GLY A 7 -13.76 15.77 0.19
N LEU A 8 -15.00 16.06 -0.21
CA LEU A 8 -15.57 15.57 -1.48
C LEU A 8 -14.88 16.22 -2.69
N ALA A 9 -14.52 17.51 -2.59
CA ALA A 9 -13.77 18.19 -3.62
C ALA A 9 -12.34 17.65 -3.75
N ALA A 10 -11.70 17.27 -2.64
CA ALA A 10 -10.38 16.65 -2.65
C ALA A 10 -10.40 15.25 -3.28
N SER A 11 -11.36 14.39 -2.90
CA SER A 11 -11.49 13.04 -3.47
C SER A 11 -11.86 13.05 -4.95
N LEU A 12 -12.76 13.95 -5.39
CA LEU A 12 -13.11 14.11 -6.80
C LEU A 12 -11.98 14.74 -7.62
N ARG A 13 -11.22 15.68 -7.04
CA ARG A 13 -10.04 16.27 -7.68
C ARG A 13 -8.95 15.22 -7.86
N TYR A 14 -8.72 14.39 -6.86
CA TYR A 14 -7.75 13.32 -6.93
C TYR A 14 -8.19 12.20 -7.88
N ALA A 15 -9.46 11.77 -7.86
CA ALA A 15 -9.97 10.82 -8.83
C ALA A 15 -9.81 11.33 -10.28
N LYS A 16 -10.05 12.62 -10.51
CA LYS A 16 -9.82 13.26 -11.82
C LYS A 16 -8.33 13.32 -12.19
N GLU A 17 -7.46 13.72 -11.26
CA GLU A 17 -6.01 13.81 -11.48
C GLU A 17 -5.38 12.41 -11.66
N PHE A 18 -5.87 11.41 -10.93
CA PHE A 18 -5.52 10.00 -11.08
C PHE A 18 -5.98 9.46 -12.43
N VAL A 19 -7.23 9.73 -12.86
CA VAL A 19 -7.70 9.34 -14.19
C VAL A 19 -6.88 10.01 -15.29
N ILE A 20 -6.49 11.28 -15.14
CA ILE A 20 -5.63 11.99 -16.09
C ILE A 20 -4.24 11.37 -16.11
N ALA A 21 -3.63 11.12 -14.94
CA ALA A 21 -2.32 10.51 -14.83
C ALA A 21 -2.31 9.07 -15.38
N ALA A 22 -3.33 8.27 -15.06
CA ALA A 22 -3.52 6.92 -15.56
C ALA A 22 -3.76 6.91 -17.08
N SER A 23 -4.58 7.83 -17.60
CA SER A 23 -4.81 7.97 -19.04
C SER A 23 -3.54 8.43 -19.77
N ALA A 24 -2.79 9.37 -19.20
CA ALA A 24 -1.53 9.84 -19.76
C ALA A 24 -0.44 8.77 -19.70
N TYR A 25 -0.39 7.98 -18.63
CA TYR A 25 0.50 6.83 -18.49
C TYR A 25 0.13 5.71 -19.48
N LEU A 26 -1.15 5.36 -19.61
CA LEU A 26 -1.66 4.39 -20.59
C LEU A 26 -1.40 4.86 -22.03
N PHE A 27 -1.53 6.15 -22.30
CA PHE A 27 -1.19 6.72 -23.61
C PHE A 27 0.32 6.69 -23.86
N ALA A 28 1.13 7.02 -22.85
CA ALA A 28 2.59 6.94 -22.92
C ALA A 28 3.08 5.50 -23.09
N SER A 29 2.51 4.52 -22.38
CA SER A 29 2.87 3.11 -22.49
C SER A 29 2.44 2.48 -23.82
N LYS A 30 1.36 2.96 -24.43
CA LYS A 30 0.97 2.58 -25.81
C LYS A 30 1.87 3.20 -26.88
N THR A 31 2.52 4.32 -26.59
CA THR A 31 3.35 5.07 -27.55
C THR A 31 4.86 4.87 -27.34
N HIS A 32 5.27 4.25 -26.24
CA HIS A 32 6.64 3.83 -25.96
C HIS A 32 6.68 2.32 -25.68
N SER A 33 7.24 1.56 -26.63
CA SER A 33 7.54 0.14 -26.45
C SER A 33 8.70 -0.06 -25.48
N ALA A 34 8.41 -0.12 -24.19
CA ALA A 34 9.25 -0.76 -23.19
C ALA A 34 8.45 -0.94 -21.88
N MET A 35 7.52 -1.89 -21.84
CA MET A 35 7.24 -2.51 -20.54
C MET A 35 8.47 -3.36 -20.25
N PRO A 36 9.32 -3.04 -19.26
CA PRO A 36 10.41 -3.92 -18.90
C PRO A 36 9.83 -5.31 -18.59
N THR A 37 10.53 -6.36 -19.01
CA THR A 37 10.16 -7.72 -18.65
C THR A 37 10.20 -7.82 -17.13
N LEU A 38 9.03 -7.82 -16.50
CA LEU A 38 8.90 -7.92 -15.06
C LEU A 38 9.45 -9.26 -14.57
N THR A 39 10.01 -9.24 -13.36
CA THR A 39 10.48 -10.47 -12.72
C THR A 39 9.33 -11.48 -12.60
N PRO A 40 9.43 -12.70 -13.12
CA PRO A 40 8.37 -13.69 -12.96
C PRO A 40 8.17 -14.03 -11.49
N LEU A 41 6.91 -14.16 -11.07
CA LEU A 41 6.53 -14.51 -9.71
C LEU A 41 5.57 -15.70 -9.74
N ASP A 42 5.85 -16.70 -8.90
CA ASP A 42 4.93 -17.82 -8.72
C ASP A 42 3.64 -17.36 -8.04
N ALA A 43 2.53 -17.99 -8.42
CA ALA A 43 1.20 -17.66 -7.90
C ALA A 43 1.08 -17.83 -6.38
N VAL A 44 1.82 -18.79 -5.81
CA VAL A 44 1.98 -19.01 -4.37
C VAL A 44 3.45 -19.21 -4.08
N SER A 45 3.97 -18.58 -3.02
CA SER A 45 5.37 -18.73 -2.61
C SER A 45 5.50 -18.69 -1.10
N HIS A 46 6.22 -19.66 -0.52
CA HIS A 46 6.62 -19.66 0.88
C HIS A 46 7.91 -18.85 1.00
N LEU A 47 7.77 -17.61 1.48
CA LEU A 47 8.90 -16.67 1.52
C LEU A 47 9.72 -16.84 2.80
N ASP A 48 9.06 -17.27 3.87
CA ASP A 48 9.60 -17.39 5.22
C ASP A 48 8.76 -18.41 6.02
N PRO A 49 9.28 -19.05 7.09
CA PRO A 49 8.47 -19.91 7.95
C PRO A 49 7.16 -19.27 8.45
N LEU A 50 7.12 -17.95 8.60
CA LEU A 50 5.94 -17.22 9.01
C LEU A 50 5.11 -16.65 7.85
N VAL A 51 5.63 -16.61 6.61
CA VAL A 51 5.05 -15.80 5.53
C VAL A 51 4.87 -16.58 4.23
N ILE A 52 3.62 -16.65 3.78
CA ILE A 52 3.24 -17.18 2.48
C ILE A 52 2.65 -16.04 1.66
N ARG A 53 3.15 -15.83 0.44
CA ARG A 53 2.60 -14.88 -0.52
C ARG A 53 1.67 -15.60 -1.48
N ILE A 54 0.52 -15.00 -1.75
CA ILE A 54 -0.44 -15.44 -2.76
C ILE A 54 -0.70 -14.25 -3.70
N LEU A 55 -0.47 -14.44 -5.00
CA LEU A 55 -0.74 -13.40 -5.98
C LEU A 55 -2.24 -13.28 -6.26
N GLY A 56 -2.74 -12.05 -6.26
CA GLY A 56 -4.13 -11.66 -6.54
C GLY A 56 -4.62 -11.94 -7.96
N GLN A 57 -3.75 -12.44 -8.86
CA GLN A 57 -4.06 -12.80 -10.25
C GLN A 57 -4.67 -11.64 -11.08
N ASN A 58 -4.25 -10.42 -10.77
CA ASN A 58 -4.71 -9.17 -11.38
C ASN A 58 -3.53 -8.37 -11.96
N PRO A 59 -2.77 -8.90 -12.93
CA PRO A 59 -1.62 -8.20 -13.51
C PRO A 59 -2.05 -6.94 -14.27
N GLY A 60 -1.23 -5.90 -14.20
CA GLY A 60 -1.60 -4.61 -14.76
C GLY A 60 -0.51 -3.55 -14.68
N PRO A 61 -0.72 -2.39 -15.33
CA PRO A 61 0.25 -1.30 -15.33
C PRO A 61 0.57 -0.73 -13.94
N PHE A 62 -0.36 -0.85 -12.99
CA PHE A 62 -0.21 -0.38 -11.62
C PHE A 62 0.00 -1.52 -10.61
N THR A 63 -0.53 -2.71 -10.91
CA THR A 63 -0.43 -3.90 -10.05
C THR A 63 0.73 -4.82 -10.41
N LEU A 64 1.48 -4.50 -11.48
CA LEU A 64 2.60 -5.29 -12.00
C LEU A 64 2.20 -6.74 -12.33
N GLN A 65 2.78 -7.73 -11.67
CA GLN A 65 2.42 -9.15 -11.78
C GLN A 65 1.06 -9.46 -11.12
N GLY A 66 0.56 -8.58 -10.25
CA GLY A 66 -0.63 -8.72 -9.43
C GLY A 66 -0.41 -8.19 -8.01
N THR A 67 -1.49 -8.04 -7.25
CA THR A 67 -1.40 -7.72 -5.81
C THR A 67 -0.76 -8.90 -5.08
N ASN A 68 0.30 -8.64 -4.31
CA ASN A 68 0.82 -9.60 -3.35
C ASN A 68 -0.05 -9.56 -2.10
N THR A 69 -0.82 -10.62 -1.85
CA THR A 69 -1.46 -10.83 -0.54
C THR A 69 -0.60 -11.79 0.28
N TYR A 70 -0.70 -11.71 1.60
CA TYR A 70 0.18 -12.47 2.50
C TYR A 70 -0.60 -13.17 3.60
N LEU A 71 -0.33 -14.46 3.82
CA LEU A 71 -0.74 -15.18 5.03
C LEU A 71 0.44 -15.18 6.01
N VAL A 72 0.19 -14.72 7.24
CA VAL A 72 1.23 -14.54 8.27
C VAL A 72 0.88 -15.29 9.55
N GLY A 73 1.83 -16.08 10.06
CA GLY A 73 1.74 -16.82 11.34
C GLY A 73 2.25 -18.26 11.26
N ALA A 74 2.72 -18.81 12.39
CA ALA A 74 3.26 -20.17 12.50
C ALA A 74 2.20 -21.25 12.74
N GLY A 75 1.00 -20.87 13.21
CA GLY A 75 -0.04 -21.80 13.64
C GLY A 75 -1.19 -22.00 12.65
N LYS A 76 -2.27 -22.62 13.16
CA LYS A 76 -3.52 -22.86 12.39
C LYS A 76 -4.29 -21.58 12.08
N ARG A 77 -4.05 -20.50 12.82
CA ARG A 77 -4.72 -19.22 12.62
C ARG A 77 -3.70 -18.23 12.04
N LYS A 78 -3.97 -17.71 10.85
CA LYS A 78 -3.06 -16.78 10.14
C LYS A 78 -3.75 -15.46 9.84
N ILE A 79 -2.98 -14.38 9.83
CA ILE A 79 -3.45 -13.06 9.42
C ILE A 79 -3.34 -12.97 7.90
N LEU A 80 -4.40 -12.52 7.22
CA LEU A 80 -4.36 -12.20 5.79
C LEU A 80 -4.10 -10.70 5.61
N ILE A 81 -3.04 -10.34 4.91
CA ILE A 81 -2.74 -8.95 4.52
C ILE A 81 -3.20 -8.74 3.08
N ASP A 82 -4.08 -7.75 2.89
CA ASP A 82 -4.74 -7.36 1.65
C ASP A 82 -5.56 -8.49 0.98
N THR A 83 -6.39 -8.12 0.00
CA THR A 83 -7.40 -9.04 -0.56
C THR A 83 -7.49 -9.05 -2.08
N GLY A 84 -6.65 -8.30 -2.79
CA GLY A 84 -6.72 -8.24 -4.24
C GLY A 84 -7.93 -7.44 -4.75
N GLU A 85 -8.18 -7.55 -6.05
CA GLU A 85 -9.36 -7.02 -6.72
C GLU A 85 -10.63 -7.85 -6.47
N PRO A 86 -11.84 -7.26 -6.59
CA PRO A 86 -13.08 -8.01 -6.43
C PRO A 86 -13.27 -8.98 -7.60
N ASN A 87 -13.97 -10.07 -7.32
CA ASN A 87 -14.42 -11.04 -8.31
C ASN A 87 -13.31 -11.75 -9.11
N ILE A 88 -12.07 -11.78 -8.61
CA ILE A 88 -11.00 -12.58 -9.20
C ILE A 88 -11.06 -14.03 -8.67
N GLN A 89 -11.85 -14.86 -9.34
CA GLN A 89 -12.12 -16.24 -8.91
C GLN A 89 -10.86 -17.12 -8.84
N GLN A 90 -9.86 -16.85 -9.68
CA GLN A 90 -8.58 -17.56 -9.64
C GLN A 90 -7.83 -17.29 -8.32
N TYR A 91 -7.87 -16.06 -7.81
CA TYR A 91 -7.28 -15.72 -6.51
C TYR A 91 -8.02 -16.45 -5.37
N ILE A 92 -9.35 -16.48 -5.41
CA ILE A 92 -10.15 -17.21 -4.39
C ILE A 92 -9.82 -18.71 -4.39
N ALA A 93 -9.65 -19.32 -5.56
CA ALA A 93 -9.26 -20.72 -5.66
C ALA A 93 -7.83 -20.98 -5.10
N LEU A 94 -6.88 -20.09 -5.38
CA LEU A 94 -5.53 -20.16 -4.82
C LEU A 94 -5.56 -20.01 -3.30
N LEU A 95 -6.24 -18.99 -2.77
CA LEU A 95 -6.35 -18.78 -1.33
C LEU A 95 -6.97 -19.98 -0.61
N ARG A 96 -8.04 -20.57 -1.16
CA ARG A 96 -8.66 -21.78 -0.59
C ARG A 96 -7.74 -22.99 -0.60
N SER A 97 -7.05 -23.23 -1.72
CA SER A 97 -6.12 -24.35 -1.84
C SER A 97 -4.93 -24.19 -0.88
N THR A 98 -4.33 -23.00 -0.81
CA THR A 98 -3.25 -22.72 0.14
C THR A 98 -3.70 -22.90 1.59
N LEU A 99 -4.88 -22.39 2.00
CA LEU A 99 -5.38 -22.61 3.36
C LEU A 99 -5.59 -24.09 3.69
N ALA A 100 -6.07 -24.88 2.72
CA ALA A 100 -6.29 -26.32 2.88
C ALA A 100 -4.98 -27.12 2.95
N GLU A 101 -4.01 -26.80 2.10
CA GLU A 101 -2.67 -27.40 2.08
C GLU A 101 -1.92 -27.11 3.39
N GLU A 102 -1.98 -25.87 3.86
CA GLU A 102 -1.37 -25.41 5.11
C GLU A 102 -2.17 -25.80 6.36
N GLN A 103 -3.35 -26.41 6.19
CA GLN A 103 -4.25 -26.80 7.28
C GLN A 103 -4.54 -25.65 8.25
N CYS A 104 -4.78 -24.45 7.72
CA CYS A 104 -4.98 -23.22 8.48
C CYS A 104 -6.26 -22.47 8.09
N GLU A 105 -6.65 -21.51 8.93
CA GLU A 105 -7.79 -20.61 8.77
C GLU A 105 -7.34 -19.16 8.91
N ILE A 106 -8.12 -18.24 8.33
CA ILE A 106 -7.92 -16.80 8.47
C ILE A 106 -8.44 -16.37 9.85
N ASP A 107 -7.55 -15.82 10.67
CA ASP A 107 -7.86 -15.24 11.98
C ASP A 107 -8.49 -13.85 11.84
N SER A 108 -7.83 -13.02 11.05
CA SER A 108 -8.14 -11.62 10.81
C SER A 108 -7.62 -11.20 9.42
N ILE A 109 -8.22 -10.15 8.88
CA ILE A 109 -7.78 -9.50 7.64
C ILE A 109 -7.23 -8.13 8.01
N ILE A 110 -6.07 -7.78 7.48
CA ILE A 110 -5.50 -6.44 7.58
C ILE A 110 -5.44 -5.82 6.19
N ILE A 111 -5.94 -4.60 6.06
CA ILE A 111 -5.90 -3.82 4.83
C ILE A 111 -4.85 -2.72 4.97
N THR A 112 -3.94 -2.64 4.01
CA THR A 112 -2.90 -1.59 3.96
C THR A 112 -3.50 -0.22 3.63
N HIS A 113 -4.39 -0.14 2.63
CA HIS A 113 -5.04 1.11 2.21
C HIS A 113 -6.29 0.89 1.34
N TRP A 114 -7.01 1.97 1.01
CA TRP A 114 -8.32 1.90 0.34
C TRP A 114 -8.33 1.49 -1.14
N HIS A 115 -7.18 1.42 -1.83
CA HIS A 115 -7.21 1.14 -3.27
C HIS A 115 -7.84 -0.23 -3.55
N HIS A 116 -8.54 -0.27 -4.68
CA HIS A 116 -9.49 -1.34 -5.00
C HIS A 116 -8.84 -2.72 -5.17
N ASP A 117 -7.58 -2.74 -5.56
CA ASP A 117 -6.74 -3.93 -5.69
C ASP A 117 -6.17 -4.42 -4.35
N HIS A 118 -6.46 -3.74 -3.24
CA HIS A 118 -6.15 -4.18 -1.88
C HIS A 118 -7.43 -4.50 -1.09
N VAL A 119 -8.48 -3.66 -1.21
CA VAL A 119 -9.78 -3.85 -0.50
C VAL A 119 -10.82 -4.65 -1.27
N GLY A 120 -10.67 -4.78 -2.57
CA GLY A 120 -11.74 -5.24 -3.46
C GLY A 120 -12.21 -6.65 -3.14
N GLY A 121 -11.27 -7.55 -2.84
CA GLY A 121 -11.55 -8.95 -2.57
C GLY A 121 -12.15 -9.23 -1.19
N ILE A 122 -12.28 -8.27 -0.27
CA ILE A 122 -12.80 -8.50 1.09
C ILE A 122 -14.12 -9.27 1.07
N ASN A 123 -15.08 -8.84 0.25
CA ASN A 123 -16.39 -9.49 0.17
C ASN A 123 -16.30 -10.91 -0.39
N ASN A 124 -15.43 -11.17 -1.35
CA ASN A 124 -15.21 -12.50 -1.91
C ASN A 124 -14.56 -13.41 -0.86
N VAL A 125 -13.52 -12.94 -0.16
CA VAL A 125 -12.85 -13.69 0.91
C VAL A 125 -13.83 -14.03 2.04
N LEU A 126 -14.57 -13.04 2.55
CA LEU A 126 -15.53 -13.26 3.63
C LEU A 126 -16.64 -14.26 3.24
N LYS A 127 -17.14 -14.21 2.01
CA LYS A 127 -18.27 -15.07 1.57
C LYS A 127 -17.83 -16.45 1.10
N GLU A 128 -16.76 -16.52 0.31
CA GLU A 128 -16.39 -17.71 -0.47
C GLU A 128 -15.25 -18.52 0.17
N VAL A 129 -14.48 -17.90 1.09
CA VAL A 129 -13.36 -18.54 1.80
C VAL A 129 -13.72 -18.78 3.26
N ILE A 130 -14.12 -17.73 4.01
CA ILE A 130 -14.44 -17.82 5.43
C ILE A 130 -15.88 -18.31 5.66
N GLY A 131 -16.83 -17.82 4.85
CA GLY A 131 -18.25 -18.12 4.97
C GLY A 131 -18.67 -19.51 4.50
N HIS A 132 -17.74 -20.28 3.91
CA HIS A 132 -18.00 -21.65 3.51
C HIS A 132 -17.61 -22.59 4.66
N GLU A 133 -18.56 -23.35 5.18
CA GLU A 133 -18.27 -24.47 6.08
C GLU A 133 -17.13 -25.32 5.49
N MET A 134 -16.08 -25.54 6.29
CA MET A 134 -15.17 -26.65 6.11
C MET A 134 -16.00 -27.94 6.15
N PHE A 135 -16.42 -28.43 4.99
CA PHE A 135 -16.83 -29.81 4.84
C PHE A 135 -15.59 -30.71 4.90
N TRP A 136 -15.02 -30.87 6.09
CA TRP A 136 -14.12 -31.98 6.38
C TRP A 136 -14.91 -33.02 7.18
N SER A 137 -15.61 -33.91 6.47
CA SER A 137 -15.98 -35.27 6.90
C SER A 137 -16.53 -36.07 5.71
N VAL A 138 -15.78 -37.10 5.34
CA VAL A 138 -15.95 -38.08 4.25
C VAL A 138 -17.15 -39.03 4.51
N PRO A 139 -17.75 -39.68 3.49
CA PRO A 139 -18.33 -41.01 3.66
C PRO A 139 -17.34 -42.11 3.22
N VAL A 140 -16.87 -42.85 4.22
CA VAL A 140 -16.48 -44.25 4.12
C VAL A 140 -17.67 -45.05 3.60
N TRP A 141 -17.47 -45.90 2.58
CA TRP A 141 -18.49 -46.86 2.16
C TRP A 141 -18.58 -47.98 3.19
N SER A 142 -19.71 -48.03 3.90
CA SER A 142 -20.09 -49.13 4.77
C SER A 142 -21.39 -49.72 4.22
N GLU A 143 -21.30 -50.91 3.64
CA GLU A 143 -22.45 -51.79 3.39
C GLU A 143 -23.03 -52.20 4.74
N ASN A 144 -23.95 -51.42 5.28
CA ASN A 144 -25.10 -51.90 6.05
C ASN A 144 -25.94 -50.71 6.54
N SER A 145 -27.17 -50.69 6.04
CA SER A 145 -28.26 -49.76 6.29
C SER A 145 -28.55 -49.53 7.78
N THR A 146 -28.55 -48.26 8.21
CA THR A 146 -29.58 -47.68 9.09
C THR A 146 -29.51 -46.15 8.99
N ILE A 147 -30.62 -45.50 8.61
CA ILE A 147 -30.73 -44.04 8.67
C ILE A 147 -30.85 -43.66 10.14
N SER A 148 -29.75 -43.21 10.76
CA SER A 148 -29.83 -42.50 12.02
C SER A 148 -30.18 -41.05 11.74
N HIS A 149 -31.36 -40.60 12.16
CA HIS A 149 -31.67 -39.18 12.28
C HIS A 149 -30.73 -38.57 13.33
N ARG A 150 -29.56 -38.08 12.91
CA ARG A 150 -28.82 -37.11 13.71
C ARG A 150 -29.57 -35.80 13.54
N GLN A 151 -30.35 -35.48 14.56
CA GLN A 151 -30.98 -34.19 14.74
C GLN A 151 -29.88 -33.14 14.57
N SER A 152 -29.85 -32.49 13.40
CA SER A 152 -29.01 -31.32 13.17
C SER A 152 -29.54 -30.25 14.09
N SER A 153 -28.91 -30.19 15.24
CA SER A 153 -29.25 -29.24 16.26
C SER A 153 -28.92 -27.86 15.71
N ILE A 154 -29.99 -27.12 15.52
CA ILE A 154 -30.11 -25.67 15.39
C ILE A 154 -29.44 -25.03 16.62
N TRP A 155 -28.10 -25.11 16.69
CA TRP A 155 -27.26 -24.42 17.67
C TRP A 155 -26.49 -23.33 16.93
N ASP A 156 -26.89 -22.09 17.18
CA ASP A 156 -26.08 -20.87 17.25
C ASP A 156 -24.57 -21.02 16.93
N PHE A 157 -24.22 -21.21 15.67
CA PHE A 157 -22.96 -20.66 15.19
C PHE A 157 -23.20 -19.17 14.96
N GLU A 158 -22.94 -18.35 15.98
CA GLU A 158 -22.43 -17.01 15.73
C GLU A 158 -21.30 -17.17 14.72
N ARG A 159 -21.58 -16.91 13.43
CA ARG A 159 -20.56 -16.96 12.37
C ARG A 159 -19.40 -16.14 12.90
N LYS A 160 -18.26 -16.79 13.15
CA LYS A 160 -17.05 -16.15 13.68
C LYS A 160 -16.75 -14.95 12.78
N LYS A 161 -17.05 -13.75 13.27
CA LYS A 161 -16.83 -12.53 12.51
C LYS A 161 -15.32 -12.31 12.49
N VAL A 162 -14.68 -12.65 11.38
CA VAL A 162 -13.28 -12.34 11.14
C VAL A 162 -13.16 -10.83 11.06
N PRO A 163 -12.41 -10.18 11.98
CA PRO A 163 -12.25 -8.73 11.97
C PRO A 163 -11.40 -8.30 10.77
N VAL A 164 -11.80 -7.18 10.17
CA VAL A 164 -11.04 -6.51 9.10
C VAL A 164 -10.45 -5.22 9.66
N TYR A 165 -9.15 -5.20 9.91
CA TYR A 165 -8.44 -4.06 10.50
C TYR A 165 -7.89 -3.11 9.43
N LYS A 166 -7.98 -1.80 9.68
CA LYS A 166 -7.51 -0.76 8.75
C LYS A 166 -7.27 0.56 9.47
N ILE A 167 -6.40 1.44 8.95
CA ILE A 167 -6.37 2.84 9.37
C ILE A 167 -7.56 3.59 8.75
N LYS A 168 -8.23 4.42 9.55
CA LYS A 168 -9.39 5.18 9.11
C LYS A 168 -8.99 6.28 8.13
N ARG A 169 -9.73 6.40 7.01
CA ARG A 169 -9.63 7.56 6.12
C ARG A 169 -10.41 8.74 6.70
N GLU A 170 -9.93 9.95 6.47
CA GLU A 170 -10.60 11.17 6.98
C GLU A 170 -12.00 11.41 6.40
N ALA A 171 -12.33 10.84 5.23
CA ALA A 171 -13.65 11.01 4.61
C ALA A 171 -14.08 9.79 3.77
N GLY A 172 -15.40 9.54 3.74
CA GLY A 172 -16.05 8.75 2.68
C GLY A 172 -16.11 7.24 2.89
N GLU A 173 -15.83 6.71 4.08
CA GLU A 173 -15.87 5.26 4.34
C GLU A 173 -17.09 4.84 5.17
N ASP A 174 -17.66 3.69 4.81
CA ASP A 174 -18.66 3.00 5.63
C ASP A 174 -17.98 2.41 6.87
N ALA A 175 -18.22 3.01 8.03
CA ALA A 175 -17.58 2.62 9.28
C ALA A 175 -18.05 1.25 9.81
N SER A 176 -19.10 0.65 9.23
CA SER A 176 -19.59 -0.66 9.66
C SER A 176 -18.78 -1.84 9.11
N GLN A 177 -17.88 -1.60 8.15
CA GLN A 177 -17.13 -2.65 7.44
C GLN A 177 -15.75 -2.94 8.03
N PHE A 178 -15.23 -2.04 8.87
CA PHE A 178 -13.84 -2.10 9.34
C PHE A 178 -13.73 -1.90 10.86
N HIS A 179 -12.78 -2.62 11.45
CA HIS A 179 -12.23 -2.34 12.76
C HIS A 179 -11.10 -1.32 12.59
N TYR A 180 -11.43 -0.03 12.70
CA TYR A 180 -10.41 1.00 12.59
C TYR A 180 -9.45 0.97 13.77
N VAL A 181 -8.16 1.07 13.46
CA VAL A 181 -7.08 1.06 14.43
C VAL A 181 -6.21 2.31 14.29
N GLU A 182 -5.42 2.58 15.33
CA GLU A 182 -4.46 3.68 15.36
C GLU A 182 -3.06 3.18 14.99
N ASP A 183 -2.17 4.14 14.70
CA ASP A 183 -0.74 3.86 14.48
C ASP A 183 -0.15 3.09 15.69
N GLY A 184 0.63 2.05 15.43
CA GLY A 184 1.23 1.19 16.45
C GLY A 184 0.31 0.11 17.03
N HIS A 185 -0.96 0.00 16.62
CA HIS A 185 -1.80 -1.14 16.98
C HIS A 185 -1.17 -2.47 16.53
N ALA A 186 -1.26 -3.53 17.35
CA ALA A 186 -0.69 -4.83 17.02
C ALA A 186 -1.75 -5.93 17.02
N VAL A 187 -1.71 -6.77 15.99
CA VAL A 187 -2.53 -7.97 15.81
C VAL A 187 -1.63 -9.18 15.98
N HIS A 188 -2.08 -10.17 16.76
CA HIS A 188 -1.26 -11.28 17.20
C HIS A 188 -1.89 -12.62 16.79
N VAL A 189 -1.07 -13.53 16.28
CA VAL A 189 -1.38 -14.95 16.08
C VAL A 189 -0.21 -15.79 16.58
N ASP A 190 -0.34 -17.12 16.53
CA ASP A 190 0.73 -18.02 16.96
C ASP A 190 2.02 -17.73 16.18
N GLY A 191 3.07 -17.29 16.89
CA GLY A 191 4.40 -17.03 16.33
C GLY A 191 4.53 -15.75 15.50
N ALA A 192 3.51 -14.88 15.43
CA ALA A 192 3.62 -13.63 14.68
C ALA A 192 2.86 -12.46 15.33
N THR A 193 3.53 -11.31 15.39
CA THR A 193 3.01 -10.03 15.85
C THR A 193 3.13 -9.00 14.73
N LEU A 194 1.99 -8.64 14.12
CA LEU A 194 1.93 -7.61 13.08
C LEU A 194 1.50 -6.28 13.67
N ARG A 195 2.40 -5.30 13.63
CA ARG A 195 2.15 -3.94 14.10
C ARG A 195 1.91 -2.98 12.96
N PHE A 196 0.83 -2.19 13.05
CA PHE A 196 0.56 -1.09 12.13
C PHE A 196 1.63 -0.01 12.25
N VAL A 197 2.17 0.41 11.12
CA VAL A 197 3.04 1.58 10.98
C VAL A 197 2.39 2.51 9.97
N LYS A 198 1.80 3.61 10.46
CA LYS A 198 1.12 4.59 9.61
C LYS A 198 2.14 5.25 8.69
N THR A 199 2.02 4.98 7.40
CA THR A 199 2.91 5.44 6.34
C THR A 199 2.11 6.18 5.27
N PRO A 200 1.47 7.33 5.63
CA PRO A 200 0.64 8.08 4.71
C PRO A 200 1.47 8.66 3.56
N GLY A 201 0.78 9.09 2.50
CA GLY A 201 1.38 9.77 1.37
C GLY A 201 1.03 9.09 0.07
N HIS A 202 1.19 7.76 -0.01
CA HIS A 202 0.59 6.99 -1.11
C HIS A 202 -0.93 7.22 -1.12
N THR A 203 -1.55 6.94 0.01
CA THR A 203 -2.89 7.40 0.38
C THR A 203 -2.89 7.90 1.83
N SER A 204 -3.89 8.72 2.19
CA SER A 204 -4.05 9.25 3.56
C SER A 204 -4.24 8.20 4.67
N ASP A 205 -4.78 7.04 4.33
CA ASP A 205 -5.06 5.90 5.22
C ASP A 205 -4.01 4.78 5.12
N HIS A 206 -2.91 5.01 4.39
CA HIS A 206 -1.93 3.97 4.15
C HIS A 206 -1.20 3.54 5.43
N ALA A 207 -1.09 2.23 5.63
CA ALA A 207 -0.26 1.62 6.66
C ALA A 207 0.61 0.51 6.08
N SER A 208 1.87 0.53 6.47
CA SER A 208 2.76 -0.61 6.38
C SER A 208 2.61 -1.46 7.65
N LEU A 209 3.01 -2.73 7.61
CA LEU A 209 2.93 -3.64 8.74
C LEU A 209 4.32 -4.16 9.10
N TRP A 210 4.69 -4.02 10.37
CA TRP A 210 5.95 -4.51 10.91
C TRP A 210 5.72 -5.87 11.56
N LEU A 211 6.40 -6.90 11.06
CA LEU A 211 6.45 -8.22 11.69
C LEU A 211 7.63 -8.24 12.66
N GLU A 212 7.32 -8.27 13.95
CA GLU A 212 8.31 -8.11 15.01
C GLU A 212 9.32 -9.24 15.05
N GLU A 213 8.88 -10.48 14.86
CA GLU A 213 9.70 -11.68 15.04
C GLU A 213 10.80 -11.79 13.97
N GLU A 214 10.54 -11.32 12.74
CA GLU A 214 11.48 -11.44 11.60
C GLU A 214 12.12 -10.10 11.21
N HIS A 215 11.73 -9.00 11.84
CA HIS A 215 12.16 -7.64 11.48
C HIS A 215 11.89 -7.32 9.99
N VAL A 216 10.69 -7.70 9.56
CA VAL A 216 10.22 -7.59 8.17
C VAL A 216 9.15 -6.52 8.08
N LEU A 217 9.16 -5.77 6.98
CA LEU A 217 8.11 -4.80 6.68
C LEU A 217 7.26 -5.25 5.49
N PHE A 218 5.95 -5.35 5.69
CA PHE A 218 4.98 -5.37 4.60
C PHE A 218 4.69 -3.93 4.20
N SER A 219 5.24 -3.47 3.08
CA SER A 219 5.24 -2.04 2.74
C SER A 219 3.95 -1.56 2.08
N GLY A 220 3.05 -2.46 1.68
CA GLY A 220 1.94 -2.11 0.78
C GLY A 220 2.46 -1.38 -0.45
N ASP A 221 1.84 -0.26 -0.78
CA ASP A 221 2.19 0.55 -1.95
C ASP A 221 3.14 1.70 -1.64
N CYS A 222 3.64 1.80 -0.40
CA CYS A 222 4.65 2.79 -0.04
C CYS A 222 6.00 2.47 -0.71
N ILE A 223 6.39 1.20 -0.79
CA ILE A 223 7.59 0.73 -1.50
C ILE A 223 7.20 -0.51 -2.32
N LEU A 224 7.60 -0.53 -3.60
CA LEU A 224 7.32 -1.64 -4.51
C LEU A 224 8.59 -2.46 -4.78
N GLY A 225 8.41 -3.71 -5.21
CA GLY A 225 9.52 -4.59 -5.59
C GLY A 225 10.27 -4.09 -6.82
N GLU A 226 9.52 -3.60 -7.81
CA GLU A 226 10.03 -3.09 -9.09
C GLU A 226 9.41 -1.72 -9.41
N GLY A 227 10.16 -0.87 -10.10
CA GLY A 227 9.70 0.45 -10.51
C GLY A 227 9.57 1.44 -9.34
N THR A 228 8.60 2.35 -9.47
CA THR A 228 8.30 3.39 -8.47
C THR A 228 6.81 3.48 -8.22
N THR A 229 6.39 3.89 -7.02
CA THR A 229 4.97 4.11 -6.70
C THR A 229 4.48 5.53 -7.04
N VAL A 230 3.15 5.69 -7.01
CA VAL A 230 2.41 6.96 -7.07
C VAL A 230 2.03 7.42 -5.65
N PHE A 231 1.62 8.68 -5.48
CA PHE A 231 1.24 9.21 -4.17
C PHE A 231 0.29 10.41 -4.25
N GLU A 232 -0.60 10.50 -3.26
CA GLU A 232 -1.51 11.61 -2.99
C GLU A 232 -0.78 12.86 -2.44
N ASP A 233 0.21 12.65 -1.57
CA ASP A 233 0.94 13.74 -0.90
C ASP A 233 2.43 13.39 -0.73
N LEU A 234 3.30 14.18 -1.36
CA LEU A 234 4.75 13.90 -1.33
C LEU A 234 5.38 14.21 0.04
N TYR A 235 4.87 15.18 0.79
CA TYR A 235 5.44 15.53 2.09
C TYR A 235 5.25 14.37 3.09
N ASP A 236 4.02 13.88 3.18
CA ASP A 236 3.68 12.72 4.02
C ASP A 236 4.41 11.47 3.54
N TYR A 237 4.47 11.26 2.22
CA TYR A 237 5.19 10.13 1.63
C TYR A 237 6.69 10.13 1.98
N MET A 238 7.37 11.28 1.88
CA MET A 238 8.77 11.39 2.25
C MET A 238 8.98 11.15 3.74
N ASN A 239 8.10 11.68 4.61
CA ASN A 239 8.14 11.37 6.04
C ASN A 239 7.97 9.87 6.32
N SER A 240 7.08 9.19 5.59
CA SER A 240 6.89 7.74 5.68
C SER A 240 8.12 6.95 5.26
N LEU A 241 8.81 7.35 4.18
CA LEU A 241 10.10 6.76 3.81
C LEU A 241 11.16 6.97 4.91
N GLY A 242 11.14 8.13 5.58
CA GLY A 242 11.98 8.39 6.75
C GLY A 242 11.72 7.44 7.92
N LYS A 243 10.44 7.17 8.23
CA LYS A 243 10.06 6.17 9.24
C LYS A 243 10.59 4.78 8.87
N ILE A 244 10.42 4.35 7.61
CA ILE A 244 10.89 3.04 7.13
C ILE A 244 12.42 2.97 7.19
N LYS A 245 13.12 4.06 6.83
CA LYS A 245 14.58 4.13 6.95
C LYS A 245 15.06 3.93 8.39
N VAL A 246 14.35 4.50 9.37
CA VAL A 246 14.67 4.32 10.81
C VAL A 246 14.36 2.92 11.30
N LEU A 247 13.30 2.27 10.79
CA LEU A 247 12.97 0.89 11.13
C LEU A 247 14.03 -0.12 10.68
N TYR A 248 14.77 0.20 9.62
CA TYR A 248 15.85 -0.63 9.07
C TYR A 248 15.41 -2.11 8.86
N PRO A 249 14.35 -2.36 8.06
CA PRO A 249 13.85 -3.72 7.83
C PRO A 249 14.93 -4.63 7.22
N LYS A 250 14.98 -5.88 7.68
CA LYS A 250 15.84 -6.93 7.09
C LYS A 250 15.39 -7.30 5.68
N ARG A 251 14.07 -7.26 5.45
CA ARG A 251 13.42 -7.56 4.18
C ARG A 251 12.11 -6.78 4.08
N ILE A 252 11.74 -6.38 2.85
CA ILE A 252 10.45 -5.76 2.57
C ILE A 252 9.63 -6.66 1.65
N TYR A 253 8.39 -6.92 2.06
CA TYR A 253 7.35 -7.61 1.29
C TYR A 253 6.37 -6.56 0.73
N PRO A 254 6.48 -6.19 -0.56
CA PRO A 254 5.71 -5.09 -1.13
C PRO A 254 4.28 -5.50 -1.53
N GLY A 255 3.40 -4.52 -1.71
CA GLY A 255 2.07 -4.73 -2.32
C GLY A 255 2.15 -5.26 -3.75
N HIS A 256 3.18 -4.86 -4.50
CA HIS A 256 3.44 -5.35 -5.85
C HIS A 256 4.92 -5.60 -6.13
N GLY A 257 5.20 -6.57 -6.99
CA GLY A 257 6.56 -6.93 -7.41
C GLY A 257 7.29 -7.90 -6.48
N PRO A 258 8.56 -8.21 -6.76
CA PRO A 258 9.36 -9.15 -6.01
C PRO A 258 9.72 -8.63 -4.61
N VAL A 259 10.15 -9.56 -3.76
CA VAL A 259 10.74 -9.28 -2.45
C VAL A 259 11.92 -8.32 -2.59
N VAL A 260 12.02 -7.35 -1.67
CA VAL A 260 13.16 -6.44 -1.60
C VAL A 260 14.09 -6.89 -0.49
N GLU A 261 15.23 -7.47 -0.88
CA GLU A 261 16.28 -7.92 0.06
C GLU A 261 17.26 -6.80 0.42
N LYS A 262 17.52 -5.86 -0.50
CA LYS A 262 18.40 -4.70 -0.26
C LYS A 262 17.60 -3.49 0.20
N CYS A 263 17.00 -3.59 1.39
CA CYS A 263 16.01 -2.61 1.86
C CYS A 263 16.56 -1.19 1.99
N GLU A 264 17.71 -1.01 2.65
CA GLU A 264 18.34 0.31 2.81
C GLU A 264 18.57 0.98 1.44
N GLN A 265 19.17 0.23 0.51
CA GLN A 265 19.43 0.71 -0.84
C GLN A 265 18.12 1.13 -1.54
N LYS A 266 17.06 0.31 -1.46
CA LYS A 266 15.77 0.60 -2.11
C LYS A 266 15.12 1.86 -1.53
N VAL A 267 15.12 2.01 -0.20
CA VAL A 267 14.57 3.19 0.49
C VAL A 267 15.35 4.44 0.07
N ASP A 268 16.67 4.36 0.00
CA ASP A 268 17.52 5.46 -0.43
C ASP A 268 17.33 5.80 -1.90
N GLU A 269 17.21 4.82 -2.79
CA GLU A 269 16.87 5.04 -4.19
C GLU A 269 15.55 5.82 -4.32
N TYR A 270 14.53 5.44 -3.55
CA TYR A 270 13.24 6.14 -3.52
C TYR A 270 13.39 7.59 -3.06
N ILE A 271 14.09 7.83 -1.94
CA ILE A 271 14.33 9.18 -1.40
C ILE A 271 15.11 10.03 -2.41
N GLN A 272 16.24 9.52 -2.91
CA GLN A 272 17.13 10.25 -3.83
C GLN A 272 16.43 10.56 -5.15
N HIS A 273 15.60 9.66 -5.67
CA HIS A 273 14.84 9.90 -6.88
C HIS A 273 13.90 11.12 -6.73
N ARG A 274 13.23 11.27 -5.57
CA ARG A 274 12.35 12.43 -5.33
C ARG A 274 13.16 13.70 -5.05
N MET A 275 14.24 13.61 -4.26
CA MET A 275 15.12 14.76 -4.02
C MET A 275 15.73 15.31 -5.30
N LYS A 276 16.14 14.44 -6.24
CA LYS A 276 16.66 14.87 -7.54
C LYS A 276 15.65 15.73 -8.29
N ARG A 277 14.37 15.33 -8.31
CA ARG A 277 13.31 16.11 -8.97
C ARG A 277 13.04 17.42 -8.24
N GLU A 278 13.03 17.40 -6.91
CA GLU A 278 12.84 18.60 -6.09
C GLU A 278 13.95 19.64 -6.31
N ASN A 279 15.21 19.19 -6.38
CA ASN A 279 16.35 20.03 -6.73
C ASN A 279 16.19 20.71 -8.10
N GLN A 280 15.77 19.96 -9.12
CA GLN A 280 15.52 20.51 -10.45
C GLN A 280 14.44 21.61 -10.41
N ILE A 281 13.38 21.43 -9.64
CA ILE A 281 12.30 22.41 -9.48
C ILE A 281 12.81 23.68 -8.80
N ILE A 282 13.59 23.55 -7.73
CA ILE A 282 14.19 24.70 -7.04
C ILE A 282 15.16 25.44 -7.97
N GLU A 283 16.03 24.74 -8.69
CA GLU A 283 16.94 25.37 -9.66
C GLU A 283 16.19 26.11 -10.76
N THR A 284 15.07 25.56 -11.25
CA THR A 284 14.20 26.23 -12.21
C THR A 284 13.59 27.50 -11.62
N LEU A 285 13.09 27.46 -10.38
CA LEU A 285 12.56 28.64 -9.70
C LEU A 285 13.64 29.69 -9.43
N GLN A 286 14.88 29.29 -9.11
CA GLN A 286 16.01 30.22 -8.98
C GLN A 286 16.31 30.97 -10.29
N LYS A 287 16.20 30.27 -11.43
CA LYS A 287 16.47 30.84 -12.77
C LYS A 287 15.33 31.76 -13.25
N LEU A 288 14.08 31.35 -13.03
CA LEU A 288 12.90 32.06 -13.54
C LEU A 288 12.40 33.16 -12.57
N GLY A 289 12.73 33.07 -11.28
CA GLY A 289 12.24 33.95 -10.23
C GLY A 289 10.81 33.61 -9.80
N GLU A 290 9.86 33.78 -10.72
CA GLU A 290 8.44 33.47 -10.54
C GLU A 290 7.97 32.60 -11.72
N ALA A 291 7.30 31.47 -11.44
CA ALA A 291 6.87 30.53 -12.48
C ALA A 291 5.59 29.79 -12.11
N THR A 292 4.76 29.44 -13.08
CA THR A 292 3.62 28.53 -12.86
C THR A 292 4.10 27.08 -12.80
N SER A 293 3.26 26.16 -12.31
CA SER A 293 3.56 24.72 -12.35
C SER A 293 3.78 24.21 -13.78
N MET A 294 3.16 24.84 -14.78
CA MET A 294 3.34 24.47 -16.19
C MET A 294 4.69 24.94 -16.73
N ASP A 295 5.10 26.17 -16.41
CA ASP A 295 6.42 26.69 -16.80
C ASP A 295 7.55 25.81 -16.23
N ILE A 296 7.41 25.43 -14.95
CA ILE A 296 8.34 24.52 -14.29
C ILE A 296 8.33 23.15 -14.96
N THR A 297 7.16 22.60 -15.28
CA THR A 297 7.04 21.31 -15.97
C THR A 297 7.73 21.34 -17.33
N VAL A 298 7.54 22.40 -18.12
CA VAL A 298 8.18 22.55 -19.43
C VAL A 298 9.70 22.65 -19.30
N ALA A 299 10.20 23.39 -18.31
CA ALA A 299 11.63 23.54 -18.08
C ALA A 299 12.30 22.25 -17.56
N VAL A 300 11.64 21.55 -16.65
CA VAL A 300 12.18 20.35 -15.96
C VAL A 300 12.05 19.07 -16.84
N TYR A 301 11.12 19.06 -17.79
CA TYR A 301 10.86 17.95 -18.72
C TYR A 301 11.03 18.39 -20.19
N SER A 302 12.00 19.26 -20.48
CA SER A 302 12.23 19.88 -21.80
C SER A 302 12.31 18.86 -22.94
N ASP A 303 12.94 17.72 -22.68
CA ASP A 303 13.26 16.70 -23.70
C ASP A 303 12.17 15.62 -23.80
N SER A 304 11.11 15.71 -22.99
CA SER A 304 10.01 14.74 -22.98
C SER A 304 8.91 15.12 -23.97
N PRO A 305 8.20 14.14 -24.58
CA PRO A 305 7.00 14.40 -25.38
C PRO A 305 5.90 15.14 -24.58
N LEU A 306 5.00 15.84 -25.27
CA LEU A 306 3.91 16.60 -24.63
C LEU A 306 3.03 15.72 -23.71
N SER A 307 2.73 14.48 -24.13
CA SER A 307 1.97 13.51 -23.32
C SER A 307 2.63 13.22 -21.97
N VAL A 308 3.95 13.03 -21.96
CA VAL A 308 4.74 12.82 -20.73
C VAL A 308 4.78 14.08 -19.89
N ARG A 309 4.87 15.28 -20.50
CA ARG A 309 4.80 16.56 -19.76
C ARG A 309 3.45 16.74 -19.06
N LEU A 310 2.35 16.36 -19.71
CA LEU A 310 1.01 16.41 -19.10
C LEU A 310 0.90 15.46 -17.90
N ALA A 311 1.48 14.25 -17.99
CA ALA A 311 1.58 13.34 -16.85
C ALA A 311 2.47 13.91 -15.73
N ALA A 312 3.59 14.54 -16.11
CA ALA A 312 4.56 15.13 -15.19
C ALA A 312 4.05 16.36 -14.45
N LEU A 313 3.08 17.09 -15.00
CA LEU A 313 2.49 18.27 -14.36
C LEU A 313 1.96 17.94 -12.95
N ASN A 314 1.32 16.79 -12.79
CA ASN A 314 0.84 16.36 -11.48
C ASN A 314 2.01 16.10 -10.52
N ASN A 315 3.08 15.46 -11.01
CA ASN A 315 4.28 15.23 -10.20
C ASN A 315 4.92 16.56 -9.75
N VAL A 316 5.02 17.56 -10.63
CA VAL A 316 5.53 18.89 -10.28
C VAL A 316 4.66 19.56 -9.22
N LYS A 317 3.33 19.49 -9.33
CA LYS A 317 2.42 20.02 -8.31
C LYS A 317 2.64 19.36 -6.94
N LEU A 318 2.82 18.04 -6.89
CA LEU A 318 3.09 17.32 -5.63
C LEU A 318 4.41 17.78 -4.99
N HIS A 319 5.45 18.01 -5.78
CA HIS A 319 6.70 18.60 -5.31
C HIS A 319 6.51 20.03 -4.79
N LEU A 320 5.79 20.88 -5.51
CA LEU A 320 5.51 22.26 -5.08
C LEU A 320 4.70 22.29 -3.78
N ASN A 321 3.70 21.43 -3.63
CA ASN A 321 2.92 21.30 -2.39
C ASN A 321 3.81 20.90 -1.21
N LYS A 322 4.73 19.94 -1.40
CA LYS A 322 5.73 19.60 -0.39
C LYS A 322 6.62 20.80 -0.06
N LEU A 323 7.16 21.50 -1.05
CA LEU A 323 8.02 22.67 -0.85
C LEU A 323 7.30 23.83 -0.12
N ILE A 324 5.99 23.95 -0.28
CA ILE A 324 5.16 24.88 0.50
C ILE A 324 5.07 24.42 1.96
N LYS A 325 4.79 23.13 2.21
CA LYS A 325 4.77 22.56 3.56
C LYS A 325 6.13 22.68 4.27
N ASP A 326 7.23 22.58 3.52
CA ASP A 326 8.60 22.78 4.01
C ASP A 326 8.99 24.27 4.19
N GLU A 327 8.05 25.20 3.94
CA GLU A 327 8.29 26.66 4.01
C GLU A 327 9.45 27.14 3.10
N GLN A 328 9.63 26.49 1.94
CA GLN A 328 10.66 26.85 0.95
C GLN A 328 10.11 27.64 -0.23
N VAL A 329 8.86 27.36 -0.60
CA VAL A 329 8.15 27.99 -1.73
C VAL A 329 6.85 28.61 -1.22
N GLU A 330 6.46 29.74 -1.78
CA GLU A 330 5.11 30.28 -1.63
C GLU A 330 4.39 30.35 -2.98
N MET A 331 3.06 30.27 -2.92
CA MET A 331 2.19 30.39 -4.08
C MET A 331 1.35 31.67 -3.96
N SER A 332 1.43 32.53 -4.97
CA SER A 332 0.59 33.73 -5.08
C SER A 332 -0.86 33.38 -5.44
N SER A 333 -1.76 34.37 -5.31
CA SER A 333 -3.19 34.22 -5.64
C SER A 333 -3.49 33.81 -7.09
N PHE A 334 -2.53 33.98 -8.01
CA PHE A 334 -2.67 33.64 -9.42
C PHE A 334 -2.03 32.29 -9.80
N GLY A 335 -1.61 31.47 -8.82
CA GLY A 335 -1.01 30.17 -9.07
C GLY A 335 0.45 30.22 -9.57
N VAL A 336 1.14 31.33 -9.30
CA VAL A 336 2.56 31.52 -9.57
C VAL A 336 3.35 31.23 -8.30
N TYR A 337 4.43 30.46 -8.44
CA TYR A 337 5.29 30.00 -7.35
C TYR A 337 6.61 30.77 -7.36
N ARG A 338 7.15 31.02 -6.16
CA ARG A 338 8.50 31.58 -5.95
C ARG A 338 9.16 31.06 -4.68
N LEU A 339 10.48 31.13 -4.65
CA LEU A 339 11.25 30.76 -3.46
C LEU A 339 11.14 31.84 -2.38
N LEU A 340 10.94 31.42 -1.14
CA LEU A 340 10.91 32.32 0.02
C LEU A 340 12.30 32.88 0.36
N ARG A 341 13.38 32.21 -0.07
CA ARG A 341 14.77 32.64 0.12
C ARG A 341 15.57 32.44 -1.16
N LYS A 342 16.55 33.30 -1.42
CA LYS A 342 17.44 33.19 -2.60
C LYS A 342 18.27 31.91 -2.62
N HIS A 343 18.58 31.35 -1.46
CA HIS A 343 19.35 30.12 -1.31
C HIS A 343 18.53 29.14 -0.48
N VAL A 344 18.05 28.09 -1.13
CA VAL A 344 17.33 26.98 -0.50
C VAL A 344 18.18 25.75 -0.71
N LYS A 345 18.52 25.04 0.37
CA LYS A 345 19.13 23.73 0.29
C LYS A 345 18.03 22.69 0.40
N VAL A 346 17.90 21.82 -0.60
CA VAL A 346 17.09 20.61 -0.46
C VAL A 346 17.73 19.77 0.62
N THR A 347 17.04 19.66 1.74
CA THR A 347 17.41 18.83 2.87
C THR A 347 16.22 17.95 3.16
N VAL A 348 16.48 16.67 3.41
CA VAL A 348 15.41 15.80 3.89
C VAL A 348 15.16 16.13 5.35
N ILE A 349 14.08 16.83 5.62
CA ILE A 349 13.60 17.05 6.97
C ILE A 349 12.50 16.02 7.17
N PHE A 350 12.85 14.96 7.88
CA PHE A 350 11.84 14.03 8.37
C PHE A 350 11.32 14.56 9.71
N ASP A 351 10.01 14.53 9.91
CA ASP A 351 9.43 14.77 11.24
C ASP A 351 9.65 13.54 12.13
N LEU A 352 10.85 13.46 12.74
CA LEU A 352 11.29 12.33 13.58
C LEU A 352 11.13 12.58 15.09
N ASN A 353 10.45 13.65 15.50
CA ASN A 353 10.36 14.05 16.91
C ASN A 353 9.03 13.66 17.58
N SER A 354 8.22 12.81 16.94
CA SER A 354 6.97 12.34 17.52
C SER A 354 7.17 11.22 18.56
N PRO A 355 6.28 11.07 19.56
CA PRO A 355 6.28 9.92 20.47
C PRO A 355 6.27 8.56 19.75
N GLN A 356 5.69 8.50 18.54
CA GLN A 356 5.68 7.30 17.70
C GLN A 356 7.09 6.94 17.20
N MET A 357 7.94 7.93 16.94
CA MET A 357 9.33 7.67 16.53
C MET A 357 10.15 7.01 17.64
N ASN A 358 9.81 7.25 18.92
CA ASN A 358 10.46 6.54 20.02
C ASN A 358 10.09 5.05 20.03
N LEU A 359 8.85 4.70 19.67
CA LEU A 359 8.44 3.31 19.49
C LEU A 359 9.19 2.68 18.31
N LEU A 360 9.25 3.35 17.16
CA LEU A 360 9.98 2.84 15.99
C LEU A 360 11.47 2.64 16.27
N LYS A 361 12.11 3.59 16.95
CA LYS A 361 13.51 3.45 17.40
C LYS A 361 13.69 2.27 18.35
N LYS A 362 12.72 2.01 19.24
CA LYS A 362 12.75 0.84 20.14
C LYS A 362 12.63 -0.46 19.37
N LEU A 363 11.75 -0.54 18.36
CA LEU A 363 11.60 -1.71 17.49
C LEU A 363 12.85 -1.94 16.63
N ALA A 364 13.50 -0.85 16.20
CA ALA A 364 14.75 -0.93 15.47
C ALA A 364 15.94 -1.34 16.36
N SER A 365 15.90 -1.05 17.67
CA SER A 365 17.02 -1.32 18.60
C SER A 365 16.88 -2.63 19.38
N THR A 366 15.81 -3.40 19.20
CA THR A 366 15.70 -4.76 19.72
C THR A 366 16.55 -5.71 18.88
N ASP A 367 17.87 -5.66 19.07
CA ASP A 367 18.75 -6.76 18.65
C ASP A 367 18.45 -7.97 19.54
N PHE A 368 17.90 -9.04 18.95
CA PHE A 368 17.82 -10.37 19.55
C PHE A 368 18.87 -11.29 18.93
#